data_AF-A0A932S5K9-F1
#
_entry.id   AF-A0A932S5K9-F1
#
_cell.length_a   1.000
_cell.length_b   1.000
_cell.length_c   1.000
_cell.angle_alpha   90.00
_cell.angle_beta   90.00
_cell.angle_gamma   90.00
#
_symmetry.space_group_name_H-M   'P 1'
#
loop_
_entity.id
_entity.type
_entity.pdbx_description
1 polymer ?
#
loop_
_entity_poly.entity_id
_entity_poly.type
_entity_poly.pdbx_seq_one_letter_code
_entity_poly.pdbx_strand_id
1 'polypeptide(L)'
;MATTLAGIVLVITQVLTFAIIARSLLSWFPNAQRSQLGYLLVQVTEPVIAPFRRIIPSAGMLDLAPLAAIIVLQVVGWIIGNRLS
;
A
#
# COMPACT_ATOMS: atom_id res chain seq x y z
N MET A 1 21.48 7.39 -14.31
CA MET A 1 21.49 7.32 -12.82
C MET A 1 20.21 7.87 -12.22
N ALA A 2 19.77 9.09 -12.55
CA ALA A 2 18.49 9.63 -12.04
C ALA A 2 17.27 8.80 -12.50
N THR A 3 17.23 8.38 -13.76
CA THR A 3 16.16 7.55 -14.34
C THR A 3 16.10 6.14 -13.76
N THR A 4 17.24 5.54 -13.43
CA THR A 4 17.31 4.21 -12.80
C THR A 4 16.81 4.25 -11.35
N LEU A 5 17.15 5.30 -10.60
CA LEU A 5 16.61 5.50 -9.24
C LEU A 5 15.09 5.72 -9.27
N ALA A 6 14.61 6.53 -10.22
CA ALA A 6 13.18 6.74 -10.44
C ALA A 6 12.45 5.43 -10.75
N GLY A 7 13.01 4.61 -11.64
CA GLY A 7 12.45 3.30 -11.98
C GLY A 7 12.30 2.37 -10.78
N ILE A 8 13.31 2.33 -9.90
CA ILE A 8 13.23 1.53 -8.66
C ILE A 8 12.09 2.02 -7.76
N VAL A 9 11.96 3.33 -7.56
CA VAL A 9 10.90 3.90 -6.72
C VAL A 9 9.51 3.63 -7.31
N LEU A 10 9.35 3.71 -8.64
CA LEU A 10 8.10 3.39 -9.31
C LEU A 10 7.71 1.92 -9.12
N VAL A 11 8.67 1.00 -9.25
CA VAL A 11 8.43 -0.44 -9.00
C VAL A 11 8.03 -0.69 -7.55
N ILE A 12 8.73 -0.09 -6.58
CA ILE A 12 8.38 -0.23 -5.16
C ILE A 12 6.95 0.28 -4.90
N THR A 13 6.62 1.44 -5.48
CA THR A 13 5.28 2.05 -5.34
C THR A 13 4.19 1.14 -5.89
N GLN A 14 4.42 0.51 -7.06
CA GLN A 14 3.50 -0.47 -7.65
C GLN A 14 3.36 -1.73 -6.79
N VAL A 15 4.47 -2.30 -6.33
CA VAL A 15 4.48 -3.50 -5.48
C VAL A 15 3.72 -3.24 -4.18
N LEU A 16 3.96 -2.10 -3.52
CA LEU A 16 3.23 -1.71 -2.31
C LEU A 16 1.74 -1.52 -2.59
N THR A 17 1.38 -0.92 -3.72
CA THR A 17 -0.02 -0.75 -4.12
C THR A 17 -0.73 -2.11 -4.23
N PHE A 18 -0.15 -3.07 -4.96
CA PHE A 18 -0.72 -4.41 -5.07
C PHE A 18 -0.73 -5.16 -3.74
N ALA A 19 0.30 -5.01 -2.91
CA ALA A 19 0.34 -5.63 -1.58
C ALA A 19 -0.77 -5.09 -0.67
N ILE A 20 -1.05 -3.79 -0.72
CA ILE A 20 -2.15 -3.16 0.04
C ILE A 20 -3.50 -3.69 -0.47
N ILE A 21 -3.70 -3.77 -1.78
CA ILE A 21 -4.91 -4.36 -2.38
C ILE A 21 -5.09 -5.81 -1.91
N ALA A 22 -4.04 -6.63 -2.00
CA ALA A 22 -4.07 -8.02 -1.58
C ALA A 22 -4.40 -8.16 -0.08
N ARG A 23 -3.79 -7.34 0.78
CA ARG A 23 -4.12 -7.27 2.20
C ARG A 23 -5.59 -6.91 2.43
N SER A 24 -6.11 -5.89 1.74
CA SER A 24 -7.49 -5.46 1.87
C SER A 24 -8.46 -6.56 1.45
N LEU A 25 -8.20 -7.24 0.34
CA LEU A 25 -9.02 -8.38 -0.10
C LEU A 25 -8.95 -9.54 0.90
N LEU A 26 -7.77 -9.85 1.44
CA LEU A 26 -7.60 -10.90 2.45
C LEU A 26 -8.33 -10.59 3.75
N SER A 27 -8.53 -9.31 4.10
CA SER A 27 -9.26 -8.93 5.31
C SER A 27 -10.73 -9.36 5.29
N TRP A 28 -11.30 -9.61 4.11
CA TRP A 28 -12.64 -10.20 3.96
C TRP A 28 -12.66 -11.71 4.27
N PHE A 29 -11.51 -12.35 4.31
CA PHE A 29 -11.35 -13.79 4.56
C PHE A 29 -10.49 -14.01 5.82
N PRO A 30 -11.09 -14.07 7.03
CA PRO A 30 -10.34 -14.10 8.29
C PRO A 30 -9.30 -15.23 8.38
N ASN A 31 -9.59 -16.40 7.81
CA ASN A 31 -8.67 -17.53 7.77
C ASN A 31 -7.45 -17.27 6.89
N ALA A 32 -7.65 -16.59 5.75
CA ALA A 32 -6.58 -16.25 4.83
C ALA A 32 -5.73 -15.08 5.38
N GLN A 33 -6.36 -14.12 6.07
CA GLN A 33 -5.66 -13.04 6.75
C GLN A 33 -4.71 -13.54 7.86
N ARG A 34 -5.07 -14.61 8.56
CA ARG A 34 -4.25 -15.24 9.61
C ARG A 34 -3.18 -16.20 9.07
N SER A 35 -3.10 -16.38 7.75
CA SER A 35 -2.06 -17.18 7.12
C SER A 35 -0.70 -16.47 7.16
N GLN A 36 0.39 -17.22 6.91
CA GLN A 36 1.74 -16.65 6.82
C GLN A 36 1.84 -15.55 5.76
N LEU A 37 1.15 -15.69 4.62
CA LEU A 37 1.08 -14.65 3.59
C LEU A 37 0.34 -13.40 4.08
N GLY A 38 -0.76 -13.59 4.82
CA GLY A 38 -1.50 -12.48 5.42
C GLY A 38 -0.64 -11.67 6.40
N TYR A 39 0.13 -12.33 7.26
CA TYR A 39 1.08 -11.67 8.16
C TYR A 39 2.19 -10.92 7.42
N LEU A 40 2.76 -11.52 6.37
CA LEU A 40 3.78 -10.85 5.55
C LEU A 40 3.24 -9.59 4.88
N LEU A 41 2.03 -9.66 4.31
CA LEU A 41 1.39 -8.50 3.71
C LEU A 41 1.13 -7.40 4.73
N VAL A 42 0.67 -7.74 5.94
CA VAL A 42 0.54 -6.77 7.03
C VAL A 42 1.90 -6.12 7.33
N GLN A 43 2.95 -6.91 7.56
CA GLN A 43 4.28 -6.36 7.89
C GLN A 43 4.84 -5.41 6.84
N VAL A 44 4.70 -5.75 5.55
CA VAL A 44 5.22 -4.92 4.45
C VAL A 44 4.39 -3.64 4.26
N THR A 45 3.08 -3.72 4.48
CA THR A 45 2.17 -2.59 4.20
C THR A 45 1.90 -1.70 5.42
N GLU A 46 2.14 -2.19 6.65
CA GLU A 46 1.85 -1.43 7.88
C GLU A 46 2.62 -0.11 7.98
N PRO A 47 3.92 0.00 7.61
CA PRO A 47 4.62 1.29 7.64
C PRO A 47 3.95 2.36 6.78
N VAL A 48 3.31 1.95 5.67
CA VAL A 48 2.58 2.84 4.77
C VAL A 48 1.19 3.13 5.31
N ILE A 49 0.47 2.13 5.84
CA ILE A 49 -0.94 2.26 6.29
C ILE A 49 -1.06 2.92 7.68
N ALA A 50 -0.12 2.66 8.60
CA ALA A 50 -0.19 3.11 9.99
C ALA A 50 -0.32 4.63 10.18
N PRO A 51 0.37 5.49 9.39
CA PRO A 51 0.14 6.93 9.43
C PRO A 51 -1.30 7.32 9.08
N PHE A 52 -1.92 6.65 8.09
CA PHE A 52 -3.30 6.93 7.69
C PHE A 52 -4.32 6.48 8.74
N ARG A 53 -4.05 5.39 9.46
CA ARG A 53 -4.91 4.92 10.56
C ARG A 53 -4.99 5.90 11.74
N ARG A 54 -4.00 6.76 11.91
CA ARG A 54 -4.04 7.83 12.93
C ARG A 54 -4.98 8.96 12.55
N ILE A 55 -5.23 9.16 11.26
CA ILE A 55 -6.07 10.24 10.72
C ILE A 55 -7.49 9.71 10.48
N ILE A 56 -7.59 8.50 9.94
CA ILE A 56 -8.84 7.83 9.60
C ILE A 56 -8.98 6.63 10.54
N PRO A 57 -9.65 6.78 11.69
CA PRO A 57 -9.88 5.66 12.59
C PRO A 57 -10.66 4.56 11.86
N SER A 58 -10.25 3.31 12.06
CA SER A 58 -10.88 2.15 11.45
C SER A 58 -12.34 2.02 11.94
N ALA A 59 -13.31 2.24 11.05
CA ALA A 59 -14.74 2.07 11.33
C ALA A 59 -15.17 0.60 11.17
N GLY A 60 -14.65 -0.29 12.02
CA GLY A 60 -14.97 -1.72 11.96
C GLY A 60 -14.33 -2.44 10.76
N MET A 61 -15.11 -3.20 9.99
CA MET A 61 -14.60 -3.96 8.82
C MET A 61 -14.32 -3.10 7.57
N LEU A 62 -14.79 -1.84 7.55
CA LEU A 62 -14.53 -0.89 6.47
C LEU A 62 -13.30 -0.05 6.82
N ASP A 63 -12.13 -0.66 6.79
CA ASP A 63 -10.87 0.06 6.92
C ASP A 63 -10.65 0.90 5.65
N LEU A 64 -10.82 2.23 5.74
CA LEU A 64 -10.59 3.18 4.64
C LEU A 64 -9.11 3.57 4.51
N ALA A 65 -8.28 3.29 5.51
CA ALA A 65 -6.86 3.62 5.51
C ALA A 65 -6.07 2.99 4.33
N PRO A 66 -6.33 1.73 3.90
CA PRO A 66 -5.71 1.14 2.72
C PRO A 66 -6.03 1.91 1.43
N LEU A 67 -7.27 2.39 1.27
CA LEU A 67 -7.66 3.16 0.10
C LEU A 67 -6.92 4.51 0.06
N ALA A 68 -6.85 5.21 1.19
CA ALA A 68 -6.09 6.45 1.31
C ALA A 68 -4.60 6.23 1.00
N ALA A 69 -4.01 5.15 1.50
CA ALA A 69 -2.62 4.79 1.23
C ALA A 69 -2.37 4.53 -0.27
N ILE A 70 -3.27 3.81 -0.96
CA ILE A 70 -3.19 3.56 -2.40
C ILE A 70 -3.23 4.89 -3.18
N ILE A 71 -4.14 5.80 -2.84
CA ILE A 71 -4.26 7.10 -3.51
C ILE A 71 -2.94 7.88 -3.39
N VAL A 72 -2.36 7.92 -2.19
CA VAL A 72 -1.07 8.61 -1.98
C VAL A 72 0.06 7.96 -2.79
N LEU A 73 0.14 6.62 -2.80
CA LEU A 73 1.13 5.91 -3.62
C LEU A 73 0.97 6.22 -5.11
N GLN A 74 -0.27 6.24 -5.62
CA GLN A 74 -0.52 6.58 -7.02
C GLN A 74 -0.11 8.01 -7.36
N VAL A 75 -0.39 8.97 -6.48
CA VAL A 75 0.04 10.37 -6.66
C VAL A 75 1.56 10.47 -6.65
N VAL A 76 2.25 9.81 -5.73
CA VAL A 76 3.71 9.77 -5.67
C VAL A 76 4.31 9.18 -6.95
N GLY A 77 3.77 8.03 -7.40
CA GLY A 77 4.21 7.39 -8.64
C GLY A 77 3.98 8.27 -9.86
N TRP A 78 2.82 8.93 -9.96
CA TRP A 78 2.51 9.85 -11.05
C TRP A 78 3.46 11.05 -11.09
N ILE A 79 3.73 11.68 -9.94
CA ILE A 79 4.66 12.81 -9.85
C ILE A 79 6.07 12.39 -10.30
N ILE A 80 6.57 11.26 -9.80
CA ILE A 80 7.92 10.79 -10.11
C ILE A 80 8.03 10.41 -11.59
N GLY A 81 7.01 9.74 -12.12
CA GLY A 81 6.93 9.37 -13.54
C GLY A 81 6.95 10.59 -14.45
N ASN A 82 6.08 11.58 -14.19
CA ASN A 82 5.91 12.76 -15.03
C ASN A 82 7.07 13.77 -14.91
N ARG A 83 7.85 13.74 -13.83
CA ARG A 83 8.99 14.67 -13.63
C ARG A 83 10.29 14.16 -14.26
N LEU A 84 10.39 12.87 -14.55
CA LEU A 84 11.63 12.20 -14.96
C LEU A 84 11.52 11.46 -16.31
N SER A 85 10.33 11.45 -16.90
CA SER A 85 10.05 11.13 -18.32
C SER A 85 10.28 12.33 -19.23
#